data_AF-A0A924R0P5-F1
#
_entry.id   AF-A0A924R0P5-F1
#
_cell.length_a   1.000
_cell.length_b   1.000
_cell.length_c   1.000
_cell.angle_alpha   90.00
_cell.angle_beta   90.00
_cell.angle_gamma   90.00
#
_symmetry.space_group_name_H-M   'P 1'
#
loop_
_entity.id
_entity.type
_entity.pdbx_description
1 polymer ?
#
loop_
_entity_poly.entity_id
_entity_poly.type
_entity_poly.pdbx_seq_one_letter_code
_entity_poly.pdbx_strand_id
1 'polypeptide(L)'
;MKQLKSYSSFRPWLTVLMVSTLAVGCGGGRDPILGADVAEAVLVAPPGAITPPGGVIPPAGATPPVGVSPGSVCPVAGPSVILTDPTAGTQSATTSTLSGGGKLVTATFSEAMDPASINANTFKLAQEGQPALRPASVTYDANAKVATLTTTAALLPGTTYTAVIQGPVTNGTKTPLGCSYAWKFKTGTAPVAGLQAVNLDCSAGFAILAGSTVTNTGPTIINNGDLGLSPGSAVTGFPPGTISGGAMHINDAQANNGKLCLTTAYNDAAGRTTAPITVAGNIGGQTLAPGLYKSTSTLAISSGDLTLAGPAEGVWIFQVASTLTTTAARKVILSGGALAKNVFWQVGTSATLGTTTDFQGNILADQSITLNTGAVLNGRALTRIGAVSLDSNTVTKPAP
;
A
#
# COMPACT_ATOMS: atom_id res chain seq x y z
N MET A 1 62.96 -11.04 1.61
CA MET A 1 62.22 -10.76 2.87
C MET A 1 61.18 -9.69 2.56
N LYS A 2 59.90 -9.98 2.82
CA LYS A 2 58.74 -9.23 2.33
C LYS A 2 58.47 -7.97 3.17
N GLN A 3 58.04 -6.95 2.42
CA GLN A 3 57.47 -5.64 2.75
C GLN A 3 56.39 -5.66 3.85
N LEU A 4 56.31 -4.58 4.64
CA LEU A 4 55.16 -3.65 4.74
C LEU A 4 55.34 -2.69 5.95
N LYS A 5 55.46 -1.39 5.67
CA LYS A 5 55.31 -0.31 6.66
C LYS A 5 54.00 0.44 6.40
N SER A 6 53.26 0.58 7.49
CA SER A 6 52.02 1.33 7.74
C SER A 6 52.01 2.76 7.19
N TYR A 7 50.83 3.28 6.82
CA TYR A 7 50.46 4.68 7.07
C TYR A 7 48.96 4.86 7.31
N SER A 8 48.67 5.41 8.50
CA SER A 8 47.44 5.98 9.04
C SER A 8 47.13 7.34 8.36
N SER A 9 45.90 7.67 7.96
CA SER A 9 44.79 8.26 8.75
C SER A 9 44.47 9.70 8.33
N PHE A 10 43.19 10.07 8.50
CA PHE A 10 42.62 11.42 8.58
C PHE A 10 42.43 12.23 7.28
N ARG A 11 41.15 12.46 6.94
CA ARG A 11 40.70 13.61 6.11
C ARG A 11 39.44 14.22 6.76
N PRO A 12 39.40 15.54 7.01
CA PRO A 12 38.23 16.26 7.51
C PRO A 12 37.41 16.92 6.38
N TRP A 13 36.30 17.52 6.82
CA TRP A 13 35.15 18.13 6.13
C TRP A 13 35.39 19.38 5.25
N LEU A 14 34.55 19.47 4.20
CA LEU A 14 33.70 20.59 3.72
C LEU A 14 34.28 22.01 3.43
N THR A 15 34.16 22.48 2.17
CA THR A 15 33.62 23.83 1.83
C THR A 15 33.23 23.99 0.34
N VAL A 16 32.25 24.86 0.14
CA VAL A 16 31.45 25.23 -1.06
C VAL A 16 32.15 26.29 -1.92
N LEU A 17 31.83 26.38 -3.23
CA LEU A 17 31.42 27.60 -4.00
C LEU A 17 31.71 27.44 -5.51
N MET A 18 30.68 27.56 -6.37
CA MET A 18 30.88 28.03 -7.75
C MET A 18 29.80 29.05 -8.11
N VAL A 19 30.29 30.22 -8.50
CA VAL A 19 29.57 31.37 -9.04
C VAL A 19 29.59 31.24 -10.56
N SER A 20 28.47 31.51 -11.23
CA SER A 20 28.45 31.76 -12.68
C SER A 20 27.45 32.86 -13.00
N THR A 21 27.93 33.79 -13.80
CA THR A 21 27.51 35.19 -14.00
C THR A 21 26.30 35.36 -14.92
N LEU A 22 25.45 36.34 -14.58
CA LEU A 22 24.48 36.96 -15.48
C LEU A 22 25.18 37.80 -16.56
N ALA A 23 24.69 37.72 -17.80
CA ALA A 23 24.88 38.75 -18.82
C ALA A 23 23.49 39.20 -19.32
N VAL A 24 23.27 40.51 -19.26
CA VAL A 24 22.06 41.23 -19.67
C VAL A 24 22.14 41.51 -21.17
N GLY A 25 21.03 41.28 -21.89
CA GLY A 25 20.84 41.72 -23.26
C GLY A 25 19.36 41.92 -23.56
N CYS A 26 18.92 43.19 -23.55
CA CYS A 26 17.58 43.64 -23.91
C CYS A 26 17.57 43.97 -25.42
N GLY A 27 16.54 43.57 -26.17
CA GLY A 27 16.40 43.97 -27.57
C GLY A 27 15.17 43.33 -28.24
N GLY A 28 14.12 44.11 -28.41
CA GLY A 28 12.94 43.73 -29.19
C GLY A 28 13.15 43.90 -30.70
N GLY A 29 12.37 43.16 -31.50
CA GLY A 29 12.30 43.31 -32.95
C GLY A 29 11.42 42.22 -33.57
N ARG A 30 10.43 42.61 -34.37
CA ARG A 30 9.45 41.76 -35.07
C ARG A 30 9.99 41.22 -36.41
N ASP A 31 9.60 39.98 -36.74
CA ASP A 31 9.24 39.36 -38.05
C ASP A 31 10.21 39.42 -39.26
N PRO A 32 10.05 38.59 -40.33
CA PRO A 32 9.43 37.25 -40.52
C PRO A 32 10.36 36.29 -41.34
N ILE A 33 9.82 35.16 -41.85
CA ILE A 33 10.34 34.32 -42.95
C ILE A 33 11.32 33.20 -42.54
N LEU A 34 10.78 32.01 -42.23
CA LEU A 34 10.88 30.78 -43.05
C LEU A 34 10.23 29.61 -42.31
N GLY A 35 9.28 28.95 -42.98
CA GLY A 35 8.51 27.84 -42.45
C GLY A 35 9.31 26.55 -42.33
N ALA A 36 8.97 25.78 -41.30
CA ALA A 36 8.96 24.33 -41.32
C ALA A 36 7.84 23.89 -40.38
N ASP A 37 6.82 23.27 -40.95
CA ASP A 37 5.66 22.73 -40.24
C ASP A 37 6.13 21.74 -39.18
N VAL A 38 5.96 22.08 -37.90
CA VAL A 38 5.85 21.08 -36.87
C VAL A 38 4.47 20.47 -37.02
N ALA A 39 4.41 19.34 -37.73
CA ALA A 39 3.27 18.45 -37.66
C ALA A 39 3.03 18.13 -36.18
N GLU A 40 2.01 18.75 -35.59
CA GLU A 40 1.44 18.30 -34.34
C GLU A 40 1.15 16.81 -34.50
N ALA A 41 1.84 15.98 -33.73
CA ALA A 41 1.48 14.59 -33.60
C ALA A 41 0.10 14.55 -32.96
N VAL A 42 -0.93 14.49 -33.79
CA VAL A 42 -2.30 14.20 -33.38
C VAL A 42 -2.27 12.83 -32.73
N LEU A 43 -2.30 12.81 -31.40
CA LEU A 43 -2.54 11.59 -30.63
C LEU A 43 -3.99 11.16 -30.90
N VAL A 44 -4.20 10.42 -31.98
CA VAL A 44 -5.48 9.77 -32.26
C VAL A 44 -5.70 8.72 -31.17
N ALA A 45 -6.76 8.90 -30.38
CA ALA A 45 -7.18 7.89 -29.42
C ALA A 45 -7.41 6.54 -30.14
N PRO A 46 -6.97 5.40 -29.57
CA PRO A 46 -7.18 4.10 -30.20
C PRO A 46 -8.67 3.88 -30.50
N PRO A 47 -9.03 3.24 -31.63
CA PRO A 47 -10.40 2.87 -31.91
C PRO A 47 -11.00 2.10 -30.73
N GLY A 48 -12.01 2.69 -30.06
CA GLY A 48 -12.70 2.07 -28.93
C GLY A 48 -12.50 2.73 -27.56
N ALA A 49 -11.62 3.73 -27.40
CA ALA A 49 -11.57 4.50 -26.17
C ALA A 49 -12.94 5.17 -25.89
N ILE A 50 -13.46 5.06 -24.66
CA ILE A 50 -14.56 5.92 -24.20
C ILE A 50 -14.02 7.33 -24.00
N THR A 51 -13.81 8.06 -25.10
CA THR A 51 -13.71 9.50 -25.04
C THR A 51 -15.06 10.03 -24.54
N PRO A 52 -15.11 11.07 -23.71
CA PRO A 52 -16.32 11.87 -23.53
C PRO A 52 -16.47 12.77 -24.77
N PRO A 53 -17.54 12.68 -25.60
CA PRO A 53 -17.71 13.59 -26.72
C PRO A 53 -19.12 14.19 -26.78
N GLY A 54 -19.19 15.53 -26.85
CA GLY A 54 -20.44 16.26 -27.05
C GLY A 54 -20.23 17.77 -27.11
N GLY A 55 -19.55 18.25 -28.14
CA GLY A 55 -19.56 19.65 -28.56
C GLY A 55 -19.50 19.71 -30.09
N VAL A 56 -20.62 19.98 -30.74
CA VAL A 56 -20.68 20.43 -32.14
C VAL A 56 -19.81 21.69 -32.28
N ILE A 57 -18.99 21.75 -33.33
CA ILE A 57 -18.01 22.82 -33.61
C ILE A 57 -18.72 24.18 -33.82
N PRO A 58 -18.41 25.23 -33.03
CA PRO A 58 -18.44 26.62 -33.47
C PRO A 58 -17.00 27.19 -33.47
N PRO A 59 -16.77 28.38 -34.07
CA PRO A 59 -15.43 28.78 -34.54
C PRO A 59 -14.41 29.06 -33.41
N ALA A 60 -13.13 28.98 -33.81
CA ALA A 60 -11.93 28.99 -32.98
C ALA A 60 -11.88 30.15 -31.96
N GLY A 61 -11.68 29.81 -30.68
CA GLY A 61 -11.39 30.79 -29.63
C GLY A 61 -11.82 30.45 -28.20
N ALA A 62 -12.54 29.36 -27.94
CA ALA A 62 -12.98 28.99 -26.59
C ALA A 62 -12.17 27.83 -26.00
N THR A 63 -11.75 27.98 -24.74
CA THR A 63 -11.04 26.97 -23.94
C THR A 63 -11.85 25.68 -23.77
N PRO A 64 -11.17 24.51 -23.67
CA PRO A 64 -11.83 23.20 -23.63
C PRO A 64 -12.70 23.03 -22.36
N PRO A 65 -13.91 22.42 -22.45
CA PRO A 65 -14.71 22.13 -21.27
C PRO A 65 -14.17 20.90 -20.54
N VAL A 66 -13.89 21.08 -19.25
CA VAL A 66 -13.37 20.08 -18.32
C VAL A 66 -14.48 19.06 -18.00
N GLY A 67 -14.16 17.76 -18.04
CA GLY A 67 -15.05 16.74 -17.50
C GLY A 67 -15.35 17.02 -16.02
N VAL A 68 -16.63 17.09 -15.67
CA VAL A 68 -17.01 17.54 -14.33
C VAL A 68 -16.71 16.49 -13.25
N SER A 69 -15.91 16.90 -12.27
CA SER A 69 -15.65 16.17 -11.01
C SER A 69 -16.93 16.10 -10.16
N PRO A 70 -17.06 15.10 -9.26
CA PRO A 70 -18.12 15.08 -8.25
C PRO A 70 -18.29 16.46 -7.59
N GLY A 71 -19.50 17.02 -7.63
CA GLY A 71 -19.83 18.33 -7.05
C GLY A 71 -19.91 19.52 -8.03
N SER A 72 -19.77 19.33 -9.34
CA SER A 72 -19.95 20.42 -10.31
C SER A 72 -21.43 20.71 -10.59
N VAL A 73 -21.78 21.99 -10.76
CA VAL A 73 -23.12 22.41 -11.22
C VAL A 73 -23.33 21.97 -12.67
N CYS A 74 -24.28 21.07 -12.90
CA CYS A 74 -24.67 20.69 -14.25
C CYS A 74 -25.31 21.89 -14.98
N PRO A 75 -25.09 22.04 -16.30
CA PRO A 75 -25.64 23.15 -17.10
C PRO A 75 -27.16 23.04 -17.31
N VAL A 76 -27.77 21.88 -17.05
CA VAL A 76 -29.21 21.65 -17.18
C VAL A 76 -29.77 21.27 -15.81
N ALA A 77 -30.89 21.91 -15.42
CA ALA A 77 -31.64 21.51 -14.24
C ALA A 77 -32.27 20.14 -14.48
N GLY A 78 -31.91 19.14 -13.67
CA GLY A 78 -32.40 17.78 -13.81
C GLY A 78 -31.75 16.81 -12.82
N PRO A 79 -32.03 15.51 -12.95
CA PRO A 79 -31.44 14.47 -12.11
C PRO A 79 -29.91 14.51 -12.12
N SER A 80 -29.29 14.14 -11.01
CA SER A 80 -27.83 14.04 -10.88
C SER A 80 -27.42 12.78 -10.13
N VAL A 81 -26.16 12.35 -10.33
CA VAL A 81 -25.55 11.25 -9.56
C VAL A 81 -24.97 11.82 -8.26
N ILE A 82 -25.40 11.27 -7.13
CA ILE A 82 -25.04 11.76 -5.79
C ILE A 82 -24.06 10.83 -5.06
N LEU A 83 -23.99 9.56 -5.43
CA LEU A 83 -23.10 8.56 -4.82
C LEU A 83 -22.68 7.50 -5.84
N THR A 84 -21.46 6.99 -5.70
CA THR A 84 -20.93 5.89 -6.51
C THR A 84 -20.19 4.85 -5.66
N ASP A 85 -20.27 3.59 -6.07
CA ASP A 85 -19.48 2.48 -5.54
C ASP A 85 -18.96 1.63 -6.72
N PRO A 86 -17.63 1.47 -6.91
CA PRO A 86 -16.55 2.08 -6.13
C PRO A 86 -16.57 3.60 -6.19
N THR A 87 -16.29 4.23 -5.04
CA THR A 87 -16.25 5.69 -4.92
C THR A 87 -15.12 6.27 -5.78
N ALA A 88 -15.37 7.42 -6.40
CA ALA A 88 -14.38 8.13 -7.20
C ALA A 88 -13.05 8.32 -6.46
N GLY A 89 -11.93 8.04 -7.14
CA GLY A 89 -10.58 8.18 -6.58
C GLY A 89 -10.13 7.04 -5.64
N THR A 90 -10.97 6.05 -5.36
CA THR A 90 -10.57 4.88 -4.56
C THR A 90 -9.42 4.14 -5.21
N GLN A 91 -8.31 3.96 -4.48
CA GLN A 91 -7.09 3.33 -5.00
C GLN A 91 -7.05 1.79 -4.85
N SER A 92 -7.97 1.21 -4.09
CA SER A 92 -7.98 -0.21 -3.71
C SER A 92 -9.38 -0.83 -3.77
N ALA A 93 -10.16 -0.53 -4.80
CA ALA A 93 -11.48 -1.14 -4.96
C ALA A 93 -11.35 -2.67 -5.10
N THR A 94 -12.28 -3.43 -4.51
CA THR A 94 -12.30 -4.90 -4.66
C THR A 94 -12.42 -5.30 -6.14
N THR A 95 -11.80 -6.41 -6.51
CA THR A 95 -11.87 -6.93 -7.90
C THR A 95 -13.19 -7.66 -8.18
N SER A 96 -13.85 -8.19 -7.16
CA SER A 96 -15.13 -8.89 -7.23
C SER A 96 -15.98 -8.64 -5.98
N THR A 97 -17.30 -8.66 -6.15
CA THR A 97 -18.30 -8.62 -5.06
C THR A 97 -19.33 -9.74 -5.18
N LEU A 98 -19.16 -10.66 -6.12
CA LEU A 98 -20.10 -11.75 -6.42
C LEU A 98 -19.38 -13.11 -6.33
N SER A 99 -20.11 -14.14 -5.88
CA SER A 99 -19.58 -15.50 -5.67
C SER A 99 -19.10 -16.23 -6.95
N GLY A 100 -19.20 -15.60 -8.13
CA GLY A 100 -18.71 -16.10 -9.42
C GLY A 100 -17.67 -15.19 -10.08
N GLY A 101 -17.06 -14.27 -9.31
CA GLY A 101 -16.03 -13.38 -9.82
C GLY A 101 -16.53 -12.03 -10.35
N GLY A 102 -17.81 -11.84 -10.66
CA GLY A 102 -18.32 -10.53 -11.11
C GLY A 102 -18.16 -9.39 -10.09
N LYS A 103 -18.20 -8.14 -10.57
CA LYS A 103 -18.15 -6.91 -9.78
C LYS A 103 -19.41 -6.08 -10.03
N LEU A 104 -19.97 -5.57 -8.94
CA LEU A 104 -21.03 -4.57 -8.97
C LEU A 104 -20.40 -3.16 -9.01
N VAL A 105 -20.88 -2.33 -9.93
CA VAL A 105 -20.57 -0.90 -10.01
C VAL A 105 -21.89 -0.15 -9.98
N THR A 106 -22.09 0.69 -8.97
CA THR A 106 -23.37 1.35 -8.70
C THR A 106 -23.29 2.86 -8.75
N ALA A 107 -24.39 3.49 -9.14
CA ALA A 107 -24.60 4.93 -9.06
C ALA A 107 -25.99 5.23 -8.48
N THR A 108 -26.03 6.08 -7.45
CA THR A 108 -27.27 6.55 -6.82
C THR A 108 -27.63 7.92 -7.38
N PHE A 109 -28.89 8.10 -7.78
CA PHE A 109 -29.41 9.34 -8.32
C PHE A 109 -30.15 10.18 -7.27
N SER A 110 -30.22 11.50 -7.50
CA SER A 110 -30.98 12.45 -6.67
C SER A 110 -32.49 12.13 -6.62
N GLU A 111 -33.03 11.60 -7.71
CA GLU A 111 -34.44 11.27 -7.90
C GLU A 111 -34.63 9.92 -8.62
N ALA A 112 -35.87 9.47 -8.73
CA ALA A 112 -36.21 8.24 -9.44
C ALA A 112 -36.07 8.44 -10.96
N MET A 113 -35.31 7.57 -11.61
CA MET A 113 -35.04 7.59 -13.04
C MET A 113 -36.01 6.69 -13.80
N ASP A 114 -36.13 6.87 -15.12
CA ASP A 114 -36.83 5.93 -15.99
C ASP A 114 -35.97 4.65 -16.16
N PRO A 115 -36.42 3.48 -15.68
CA PRO A 115 -35.66 2.24 -15.78
C PRO A 115 -35.30 1.86 -17.22
N ALA A 116 -36.12 2.22 -18.21
CA ALA A 116 -35.84 1.90 -19.62
C ALA A 116 -34.65 2.70 -20.17
N SER A 117 -34.37 3.87 -19.59
CA SER A 117 -33.28 4.75 -20.02
C SER A 117 -31.92 4.34 -19.43
N ILE A 118 -31.89 3.45 -18.44
CA ILE A 118 -30.67 2.95 -17.79
C ILE A 118 -30.41 1.52 -18.26
N ASN A 119 -29.47 1.36 -19.18
CA ASN A 119 -29.14 0.09 -19.80
C ASN A 119 -27.67 0.05 -20.22
N ALA A 120 -27.23 -1.03 -20.88
CA ALA A 120 -25.84 -1.22 -21.30
C ALA A 120 -25.32 -0.17 -22.32
N ASN A 121 -26.22 0.58 -22.97
CA ASN A 121 -25.82 1.67 -23.86
C ASN A 121 -25.56 2.98 -23.10
N THR A 122 -26.20 3.17 -21.94
CA THR A 122 -26.16 4.42 -21.18
C THR A 122 -25.29 4.33 -19.93
N PHE A 123 -25.11 3.15 -19.35
CA PHE A 123 -24.15 2.92 -18.25
C PHE A 123 -23.05 1.96 -18.71
N LYS A 124 -21.82 2.47 -18.82
CA LYS A 124 -20.65 1.76 -19.33
C LYS A 124 -19.51 1.77 -18.32
N LEU A 125 -18.65 0.76 -18.42
CA LEU A 125 -17.41 0.64 -17.67
C LEU A 125 -16.29 0.28 -18.64
N ALA A 126 -15.16 0.98 -18.60
CA ALA A 126 -13.99 0.62 -19.41
C ALA A 126 -12.72 0.61 -18.57
N GLN A 127 -11.79 -0.27 -18.95
CA GLN A 127 -10.40 -0.18 -18.48
C GLN A 127 -9.70 0.99 -19.18
N GLU A 128 -8.80 1.67 -18.47
CA GLU A 128 -8.02 2.77 -19.04
C GLU A 128 -7.24 2.32 -20.28
N GLY A 129 -7.45 3.02 -21.40
CA GLY A 129 -6.85 2.71 -22.70
C GLY A 129 -7.49 1.53 -23.46
N GLN A 130 -8.61 0.97 -22.97
CA GLN A 130 -9.30 -0.16 -23.59
C GLN A 130 -10.76 0.16 -23.93
N PRO A 131 -11.41 -0.63 -24.80
CA PRO A 131 -12.84 -0.52 -25.06
C PRO A 131 -13.71 -0.74 -23.82
N ALA A 132 -14.95 -0.24 -23.87
CA ALA A 132 -15.95 -0.51 -22.85
C ALA A 132 -16.18 -2.02 -22.70
N LEU A 133 -16.17 -2.49 -21.45
CA LEU A 133 -16.48 -3.86 -21.10
C LEU A 133 -17.94 -4.16 -21.43
N ARG A 134 -18.20 -5.39 -21.87
CA ARG A 134 -19.56 -5.90 -22.01
C ARG A 134 -20.07 -6.32 -20.62
N PRO A 135 -21.07 -5.63 -20.04
CA PRO A 135 -21.62 -6.03 -18.75
C PRO A 135 -22.43 -7.33 -18.88
N ALA A 136 -22.54 -8.07 -17.77
CA ALA A 136 -23.47 -9.18 -17.63
C ALA A 136 -24.91 -8.65 -17.59
N SER A 137 -25.14 -7.56 -16.86
CA SER A 137 -26.42 -6.87 -16.78
C SER A 137 -26.22 -5.41 -16.39
N VAL A 138 -27.19 -4.58 -16.76
CA VAL A 138 -27.41 -3.26 -16.19
C VAL A 138 -28.85 -3.23 -15.71
N THR A 139 -29.05 -2.89 -14.45
CA THR A 139 -30.35 -2.86 -13.78
C THR A 139 -30.55 -1.55 -13.04
N TYR A 140 -31.80 -1.19 -12.77
CA TYR A 140 -32.15 0.00 -12.00
C TYR A 140 -33.25 -0.33 -10.99
N ASP A 141 -33.01 0.04 -9.72
CA ASP A 141 -34.00 0.01 -8.65
C ASP A 141 -34.52 1.43 -8.42
N ALA A 142 -35.78 1.67 -8.79
CA ALA A 142 -36.42 2.99 -8.67
C ALA A 142 -36.69 3.40 -7.21
N ASN A 143 -36.86 2.44 -6.30
CA ASN A 143 -37.10 2.73 -4.88
C ASN A 143 -35.79 3.16 -4.19
N ALA A 144 -34.71 2.42 -4.44
CA ALA A 144 -33.39 2.76 -3.94
C ALA A 144 -32.73 3.91 -4.72
N LYS A 145 -33.25 4.22 -5.91
CA LYS A 145 -32.68 5.16 -6.89
C LYS A 145 -31.27 4.74 -7.35
N VAL A 146 -31.00 3.44 -7.42
CA VAL A 146 -29.66 2.90 -7.71
C VAL A 146 -29.64 2.19 -9.05
N ALA A 147 -28.75 2.63 -9.94
CA ALA A 147 -28.34 1.85 -11.11
C ALA A 147 -27.18 0.93 -10.74
N THR A 148 -27.24 -0.32 -11.21
CA THR A 148 -26.22 -1.33 -10.97
C THR A 148 -25.77 -1.94 -12.29
N LEU A 149 -24.48 -1.76 -12.61
CA LEU A 149 -23.78 -2.48 -13.66
C LEU A 149 -23.09 -3.69 -13.04
N THR A 150 -23.38 -4.87 -13.58
CA THR A 150 -22.74 -6.13 -13.16
C THR A 150 -21.78 -6.59 -14.24
N THR A 151 -20.51 -6.84 -13.90
CA THR A 151 -19.54 -7.40 -14.85
C THR A 151 -19.66 -8.92 -14.95
N THR A 152 -19.32 -9.49 -16.12
CA THR A 152 -19.31 -10.94 -16.36
C THR A 152 -18.19 -11.68 -15.63
N ALA A 153 -17.12 -10.97 -15.26
CA ALA A 153 -15.95 -11.51 -14.58
C ALA A 153 -15.35 -10.47 -13.64
N ALA A 154 -14.36 -10.89 -12.85
CA ALA A 154 -13.63 -10.00 -11.96
C ALA A 154 -12.91 -8.92 -12.75
N LEU A 155 -12.87 -7.72 -12.18
CA LEU A 155 -12.02 -6.67 -12.71
C LEU A 155 -10.55 -7.05 -12.51
N LEU A 156 -9.70 -6.64 -13.44
CA LEU A 156 -8.27 -6.87 -13.33
C LEU A 156 -7.73 -6.13 -12.10
N PRO A 157 -6.81 -6.76 -11.35
CA PRO A 157 -6.17 -6.12 -10.21
C PRO A 157 -5.26 -4.96 -10.61
N GLY A 158 -5.06 -4.00 -9.70
CA GLY A 158 -4.13 -2.87 -9.86
C GLY A 158 -4.46 -1.95 -11.04
N THR A 159 -5.67 -2.05 -11.60
CA THR A 159 -6.05 -1.49 -12.88
C THR A 159 -7.03 -0.34 -12.69
N THR A 160 -6.81 0.75 -13.44
CA THR A 160 -7.73 1.90 -13.46
C THR A 160 -8.91 1.61 -14.37
N TYR A 161 -10.12 1.83 -13.84
CA TYR A 161 -11.37 1.75 -14.58
C TYR A 161 -12.08 3.11 -14.56
N THR A 162 -12.75 3.42 -15.67
CA THR A 162 -13.62 4.59 -15.82
C THR A 162 -15.05 4.11 -16.05
N ALA A 163 -15.96 4.50 -15.18
CA ALA A 163 -17.39 4.28 -15.35
C ALA A 163 -18.05 5.56 -15.86
N VAL A 164 -19.02 5.41 -16.76
CA VAL A 164 -19.70 6.53 -17.42
C VAL A 164 -21.19 6.27 -17.51
N ILE A 165 -21.98 7.27 -17.12
CA ILE A 165 -23.41 7.36 -17.36
C ILE A 165 -23.65 8.50 -18.34
N GLN A 166 -24.13 8.16 -19.54
CA GLN A 166 -24.25 9.08 -20.68
C GLN A 166 -25.35 8.66 -21.65
N GLY A 167 -25.73 9.57 -22.56
CA GLY A 167 -26.80 9.35 -23.53
C GLY A 167 -28.15 9.83 -23.00
N PRO A 168 -29.29 9.49 -23.64
CA PRO A 168 -30.59 9.97 -23.21
C PRO A 168 -31.07 9.19 -21.97
N VAL A 169 -30.45 9.45 -20.83
CA VAL A 169 -30.90 9.00 -19.52
C VAL A 169 -31.92 10.02 -19.02
N THR A 170 -33.12 9.57 -18.66
CA THR A 170 -34.22 10.46 -18.25
C THR A 170 -34.90 9.98 -16.98
N ASN A 171 -35.59 10.87 -16.28
CA ASN A 171 -36.52 10.48 -15.22
C ASN A 171 -37.89 10.04 -15.79
N GLY A 172 -38.82 9.65 -14.90
CA GLY A 172 -40.17 9.25 -15.30
C GLY A 172 -40.97 10.32 -16.06
N THR A 173 -40.62 11.61 -15.90
CA THR A 173 -41.23 12.74 -16.63
C THR A 173 -40.48 13.12 -17.91
N LYS A 174 -39.52 12.30 -18.35
CA LYS A 174 -38.67 12.52 -19.54
C LYS A 174 -37.71 13.71 -19.43
N THR A 175 -37.45 14.19 -18.21
CA THR A 175 -36.39 15.18 -17.96
C THR A 175 -35.03 14.50 -18.10
N PRO A 176 -34.11 15.03 -18.93
CA PRO A 176 -32.80 14.44 -19.12
C PRO A 176 -31.91 14.61 -17.88
N LEU A 177 -30.97 13.68 -17.71
CA LEU A 177 -29.87 13.79 -16.75
C LEU A 177 -29.16 15.14 -16.94
N GLY A 178 -28.97 15.89 -15.85
CA GLY A 178 -28.47 17.27 -15.91
C GLY A 178 -27.10 17.38 -16.60
N CYS A 179 -26.25 16.36 -16.43
CA CYS A 179 -25.00 16.21 -17.17
C CYS A 179 -24.54 14.75 -17.19
N SER A 180 -23.81 14.35 -18.24
CA SER A 180 -23.11 13.05 -18.27
C SER A 180 -22.16 12.97 -17.09
N TYR A 181 -22.12 11.80 -16.44
CA TYR A 181 -21.31 11.59 -15.23
C TYR A 181 -20.25 10.52 -15.49
N ALA A 182 -18.99 10.85 -15.23
CA ALA A 182 -17.89 9.92 -15.36
C ALA A 182 -17.04 9.92 -14.09
N TRP A 183 -16.62 8.75 -13.63
CA TRP A 183 -15.71 8.64 -12.49
C TRP A 183 -14.69 7.53 -12.70
N LYS A 184 -13.52 7.73 -12.09
CA LYS A 184 -12.42 6.76 -12.10
C LYS A 184 -12.25 6.13 -10.73
N PHE A 185 -11.91 4.85 -10.72
CA PHE A 185 -11.42 4.13 -9.55
C PHE A 185 -10.32 3.16 -9.96
N LYS A 186 -9.48 2.75 -9.02
CA LYS A 186 -8.43 1.75 -9.24
C LYS A 186 -8.72 0.53 -8.37
N THR A 187 -8.64 -0.65 -8.98
CA THR A 187 -8.76 -1.91 -8.23
C THR A 187 -7.52 -2.14 -7.39
N GLY A 188 -7.69 -2.82 -6.25
CA GLY A 188 -6.56 -3.30 -5.46
C GLY A 188 -5.65 -4.18 -6.31
N THR A 189 -4.34 -4.09 -6.07
CA THR A 189 -3.36 -4.99 -6.69
C THR A 189 -3.69 -6.44 -6.33
N ALA A 190 -3.40 -7.37 -7.23
CA ALA A 190 -3.62 -8.77 -6.96
C ALA A 190 -2.79 -9.13 -5.73
N PRO A 191 -3.29 -9.97 -4.82
CA PRO A 191 -2.39 -10.82 -4.06
C PRO A 191 -1.47 -11.46 -5.10
N VAL A 192 -0.15 -11.35 -4.92
CA VAL A 192 0.77 -12.11 -5.77
C VAL A 192 0.41 -13.57 -5.56
N ALA A 193 -0.31 -14.18 -6.51
CA ALA A 193 -0.52 -15.62 -6.55
C ALA A 193 0.89 -16.23 -6.64
N GLY A 194 1.40 -16.72 -5.51
CA GLY A 194 2.74 -17.29 -5.39
C GLY A 194 3.74 -16.56 -4.48
N LEU A 195 3.40 -15.47 -3.78
CA LEU A 195 4.31 -14.97 -2.72
C LEU A 195 4.27 -15.92 -1.52
N GLN A 196 5.26 -16.80 -1.44
CA GLN A 196 5.38 -17.73 -0.32
C GLN A 196 5.77 -16.99 0.96
N ALA A 197 5.25 -17.45 2.11
CA ALA A 197 5.70 -16.98 3.41
C ALA A 197 7.22 -17.16 3.56
N VAL A 198 7.86 -16.31 4.36
CA VAL A 198 9.28 -16.49 4.69
C VAL A 198 9.39 -17.67 5.64
N ASN A 199 10.19 -18.68 5.28
CA ASN A 199 10.40 -19.83 6.14
C ASN A 199 11.35 -19.45 7.30
N LEU A 200 10.79 -19.36 8.51
CA LEU A 200 11.56 -19.08 9.72
C LEU A 200 12.30 -20.31 10.25
N ASP A 201 11.93 -21.52 9.81
CA ASP A 201 12.53 -22.80 10.21
C ASP A 201 12.73 -22.87 11.73
N CYS A 202 13.92 -23.24 12.21
CA CYS A 202 14.22 -23.35 13.63
C CYS A 202 14.16 -22.01 14.41
N SER A 203 14.12 -20.86 13.74
CA SER A 203 13.85 -19.56 14.40
C SER A 203 12.35 -19.36 14.69
N ALA A 204 11.46 -20.19 14.11
CA ALA A 204 10.01 -20.09 14.29
C ALA A 204 9.53 -20.40 15.72
N GLY A 205 10.35 -21.06 16.54
CA GLY A 205 10.08 -21.34 17.96
C GLY A 205 10.19 -20.11 18.87
N PHE A 206 10.98 -19.12 18.47
CA PHE A 206 11.28 -17.94 19.28
C PHE A 206 10.20 -16.87 19.13
N ALA A 207 9.81 -16.28 20.26
CA ALA A 207 9.13 -14.98 20.30
C ALA A 207 10.16 -13.85 20.26
N ILE A 208 11.28 -14.03 20.97
CA ILE A 208 12.41 -13.11 21.03
C ILE A 208 13.68 -13.88 20.66
N LEU A 209 14.49 -13.37 19.74
CA LEU A 209 15.81 -13.92 19.44
C LEU A 209 16.79 -12.78 19.18
N ALA A 210 17.81 -12.63 20.03
CA ALA A 210 18.74 -11.50 19.97
C ALA A 210 20.18 -11.90 19.64
N GLY A 211 20.99 -10.95 19.16
CA GLY A 211 22.42 -11.14 18.86
C GLY A 211 23.34 -10.74 20.01
N SER A 212 23.13 -9.55 20.57
CA SER A 212 24.06 -8.97 21.56
C SER A 212 23.54 -9.05 23.00
N THR A 213 22.35 -8.50 23.27
CA THR A 213 21.73 -8.52 24.61
C THR A 213 20.20 -8.58 24.51
N VAL A 214 19.55 -9.04 25.58
CA VAL A 214 18.12 -8.81 25.82
C VAL A 214 17.97 -8.05 27.13
N THR A 215 17.32 -6.89 27.10
CA THR A 215 17.11 -6.05 28.29
C THR A 215 15.62 -5.78 28.47
N ASN A 216 15.10 -6.03 29.67
CA ASN A 216 13.71 -5.73 30.01
C ASN A 216 13.60 -4.79 31.22
N THR A 217 12.66 -3.85 31.13
CA THR A 217 12.15 -3.04 32.25
C THR A 217 10.68 -3.38 32.49
N GLY A 218 10.25 -3.49 33.74
CA GLY A 218 8.84 -3.71 34.07
C GLY A 218 8.28 -5.10 33.69
N PRO A 219 6.97 -5.33 33.89
CA PRO A 219 6.35 -6.65 33.80
C PRO A 219 6.05 -7.07 32.35
N THR A 220 7.08 -7.28 31.54
CA THR A 220 6.90 -7.84 30.19
C THR A 220 6.43 -9.29 30.26
N ILE A 221 5.52 -9.67 29.36
CA ILE A 221 5.03 -11.05 29.20
C ILE A 221 5.37 -11.54 27.79
N ILE A 222 6.13 -12.63 27.71
CA ILE A 222 6.38 -13.37 26.47
C ILE A 222 5.49 -14.62 26.47
N ASN A 223 4.63 -14.77 25.47
CA ASN A 223 3.68 -15.87 25.36
C ASN A 223 3.99 -16.81 24.20
N ASN A 224 3.90 -18.11 24.50
CA ASN A 224 3.91 -19.24 23.56
C ASN A 224 5.18 -19.35 22.72
N GLY A 225 6.28 -18.74 23.12
CA GLY A 225 7.53 -18.75 22.36
C GLY A 225 8.75 -18.51 23.23
N ASP A 226 9.88 -18.98 22.72
CA ASP A 226 11.14 -18.95 23.46
C ASP A 226 11.79 -17.55 23.42
N LEU A 227 12.65 -17.29 24.41
CA LEU A 227 13.61 -16.19 24.41
C LEU A 227 15.00 -16.77 24.12
N GLY A 228 15.60 -16.36 23.01
CA GLY A 228 16.93 -16.78 22.59
C GLY A 228 17.95 -15.65 22.58
N LEU A 229 19.19 -15.94 22.95
CA LEU A 229 20.33 -15.03 22.82
C LEU A 229 21.58 -15.80 22.38
N SER A 230 22.18 -15.37 21.27
CA SER A 230 23.49 -15.86 20.81
C SER A 230 24.09 -14.91 19.75
N PRO A 231 25.41 -14.62 19.76
CA PRO A 231 26.43 -15.13 20.70
C PRO A 231 26.51 -14.33 22.02
N GLY A 232 25.66 -13.32 22.21
CA GLY A 232 25.58 -12.57 23.46
C GLY A 232 25.30 -13.44 24.68
N SER A 233 25.55 -12.90 25.88
CA SER A 233 25.38 -13.65 27.14
C SER A 233 24.54 -12.93 28.19
N ALA A 234 24.14 -11.67 27.95
CA ALA A 234 23.40 -10.87 28.91
C ALA A 234 21.90 -10.81 28.56
N VAL A 235 21.09 -11.48 29.38
CA VAL A 235 19.64 -11.29 29.47
C VAL A 235 19.33 -10.69 30.84
N THR A 236 18.70 -9.52 30.89
CA THR A 236 18.35 -8.83 32.15
C THR A 236 16.86 -8.48 32.21
N GLY A 237 16.33 -8.40 33.43
CA GLY A 237 14.92 -8.02 33.66
C GLY A 237 13.91 -9.16 33.55
N PHE A 238 14.35 -10.42 33.62
CA PHE A 238 13.50 -11.61 33.73
C PHE A 238 13.91 -12.40 34.99
N PRO A 239 13.34 -12.11 36.17
CA PRO A 239 12.19 -11.23 36.49
C PRO A 239 12.50 -9.70 36.50
N PRO A 240 11.47 -8.80 36.49
CA PRO A 240 10.03 -9.07 36.60
C PRO A 240 9.35 -9.50 35.30
N GLY A 241 10.04 -9.46 34.17
CA GLY A 241 9.56 -10.06 32.93
C GLY A 241 9.35 -11.57 33.09
N THR A 242 8.39 -12.12 32.35
CA THR A 242 8.03 -13.53 32.40
C THR A 242 7.96 -14.16 31.01
N ILE A 243 8.24 -15.46 30.95
CA ILE A 243 8.09 -16.29 29.74
C ILE A 243 7.05 -17.36 30.07
N SER A 244 5.98 -17.41 29.30
CA SER A 244 4.85 -18.34 29.43
C SER A 244 4.75 -19.20 28.19
N GLY A 245 4.73 -20.53 28.34
CA GLY A 245 4.65 -21.46 27.21
C GLY A 245 5.90 -21.47 26.32
N GLY A 246 7.07 -21.15 26.88
CA GLY A 246 8.38 -21.17 26.23
C GLY A 246 9.52 -21.23 27.25
N ALA A 247 10.77 -21.29 26.76
CA ALA A 247 11.97 -21.36 27.57
C ALA A 247 12.98 -20.25 27.22
N MET A 248 13.97 -20.08 28.09
CA MET A 248 15.12 -19.19 27.85
C MET A 248 16.31 -20.01 27.38
N HIS A 249 16.92 -19.58 26.27
CA HIS A 249 18.05 -20.24 25.60
C HIS A 249 19.20 -19.24 25.39
N ILE A 250 20.34 -19.46 26.05
CA ILE A 250 21.52 -18.58 25.95
C ILE A 250 22.72 -19.39 25.50
N ASN A 251 23.23 -19.12 24.30
CA ASN A 251 24.38 -19.80 23.69
C ASN A 251 24.30 -21.34 23.63
N ASP A 252 23.11 -21.91 23.79
CA ASP A 252 22.88 -23.35 23.62
C ASP A 252 22.58 -23.72 22.16
N ALA A 253 22.37 -25.01 21.89
CA ALA A 253 22.11 -25.51 20.55
C ALA A 253 20.86 -24.86 19.91
N GLN A 254 19.82 -24.62 20.69
CA GLN A 254 18.56 -24.04 20.23
C GLN A 254 18.76 -22.57 19.83
N ALA A 255 19.40 -21.76 20.67
CA ALA A 255 19.71 -20.37 20.35
C ALA A 255 20.64 -20.28 19.13
N ASN A 256 21.72 -21.07 19.11
CA ASN A 256 22.70 -21.07 18.02
C ASN A 256 22.06 -21.46 16.67
N ASN A 257 21.24 -22.52 16.64
CA ASN A 257 20.50 -22.91 15.45
C ASN A 257 19.50 -21.82 15.05
N GLY A 258 18.76 -21.27 16.02
CA GLY A 258 17.82 -20.17 15.78
C GLY A 258 18.46 -18.99 15.05
N LYS A 259 19.69 -18.60 15.41
CA LYS A 259 20.45 -17.53 14.73
C LYS A 259 20.80 -17.85 13.28
N LEU A 260 21.14 -19.12 12.98
CA LEU A 260 21.42 -19.58 11.62
C LEU A 260 20.13 -19.52 10.77
N CYS A 261 19.04 -20.09 11.26
CA CYS A 261 17.74 -20.05 10.58
C CYS A 261 17.24 -18.61 10.38
N LEU A 262 17.42 -17.74 11.37
CA LEU A 262 17.08 -16.32 11.25
C LEU A 262 17.89 -15.63 10.15
N THR A 263 19.18 -15.95 10.03
CA THR A 263 20.01 -15.38 8.95
C THR A 263 19.51 -15.83 7.57
N THR A 264 19.15 -17.11 7.43
CA THR A 264 18.53 -17.63 6.20
C THR A 264 17.22 -16.92 5.90
N ALA A 265 16.32 -16.82 6.88
CA ALA A 265 15.02 -16.16 6.72
C ALA A 265 15.14 -14.67 6.38
N TYR A 266 16.08 -13.97 7.01
CA TYR A 266 16.35 -12.56 6.72
C TYR A 266 16.85 -12.39 5.28
N ASN A 267 17.79 -13.23 4.83
CA ASN A 267 18.33 -13.18 3.47
C ASN A 267 17.28 -13.58 2.42
N ASP A 268 16.42 -14.56 2.71
CA ASP A 268 15.27 -14.91 1.88
C ASP A 268 14.32 -13.71 1.71
N ALA A 269 13.88 -13.11 2.82
CA ALA A 269 13.00 -11.96 2.81
C ALA A 269 13.62 -10.75 2.06
N ALA A 270 14.89 -10.45 2.31
CA ALA A 270 15.63 -9.37 1.64
C ALA A 270 15.88 -9.65 0.14
N GLY A 271 15.97 -10.93 -0.23
CA GLY A 271 16.26 -11.40 -1.59
C GLY A 271 15.03 -11.53 -2.49
N ARG A 272 13.80 -11.38 -1.97
CA ARG A 272 12.59 -11.39 -2.81
C ARG A 272 12.59 -10.24 -3.83
N THR A 273 12.26 -10.51 -5.09
CA THR A 273 12.31 -9.51 -6.18
C THR A 273 11.08 -9.49 -7.08
N THR A 274 10.15 -10.43 -6.94
CA THR A 274 8.99 -10.53 -7.83
C THR A 274 7.97 -9.43 -7.50
N ALA A 275 7.74 -8.54 -8.47
CA ALA A 275 6.71 -7.49 -8.44
C ALA A 275 6.63 -6.67 -7.12
N PRO A 276 7.75 -6.05 -6.67
CA PRO A 276 7.74 -5.27 -5.43
C PRO A 276 6.89 -4.00 -5.61
N ILE A 277 6.07 -3.71 -4.61
CA ILE A 277 5.32 -2.47 -4.47
C ILE A 277 6.19 -1.48 -3.69
N THR A 278 6.55 -0.36 -4.31
CA THR A 278 7.37 0.66 -3.64
C THR A 278 6.58 1.37 -2.54
N VAL A 279 7.17 1.46 -1.35
CA VAL A 279 6.66 2.21 -0.19
C VAL A 279 7.80 2.98 0.46
N ALA A 280 7.51 4.14 1.06
CA ALA A 280 8.53 4.94 1.76
C ALA A 280 7.89 5.88 2.77
N GLY A 281 8.64 6.24 3.81
CA GLY A 281 8.16 7.19 4.82
C GLY A 281 6.95 6.64 5.57
N ASN A 282 5.92 7.48 5.78
CA ASN A 282 4.73 7.07 6.51
C ASN A 282 3.81 6.18 5.66
N ILE A 283 3.47 5.00 6.19
CA ILE A 283 2.45 4.10 5.64
C ILE A 283 1.18 4.00 6.50
N GLY A 284 1.09 4.74 7.60
CA GLY A 284 -0.14 4.83 8.37
C GLY A 284 -1.28 5.47 7.56
N GLY A 285 -2.51 5.01 7.80
CA GLY A 285 -3.70 5.37 7.02
C GLY A 285 -3.89 4.54 5.74
N GLN A 286 -2.91 3.73 5.35
CA GLN A 286 -3.02 2.89 4.16
C GLN A 286 -3.69 1.54 4.47
N THR A 287 -4.34 0.97 3.46
CA THR A 287 -4.81 -0.42 3.46
C THR A 287 -4.05 -1.19 2.38
N LEU A 288 -3.26 -2.18 2.79
CA LEU A 288 -2.34 -2.92 1.95
C LEU A 288 -2.81 -4.36 1.77
N ALA A 289 -2.96 -4.77 0.50
CA ALA A 289 -3.25 -6.15 0.11
C ALA A 289 -2.00 -7.06 0.29
N PRO A 290 -2.11 -8.40 0.22
CA PRO A 290 -0.95 -9.28 0.26
C PRO A 290 0.05 -8.93 -0.85
N GLY A 291 1.34 -8.90 -0.53
CA GLY A 291 2.37 -8.55 -1.49
C GLY A 291 3.76 -8.33 -0.91
N LEU A 292 4.71 -8.14 -1.82
CA LEU A 292 6.07 -7.73 -1.52
C LEU A 292 6.12 -6.20 -1.57
N TYR A 293 6.54 -5.57 -0.48
CA TYR A 293 6.65 -4.14 -0.31
C TYR A 293 8.12 -3.77 -0.12
N LYS A 294 8.60 -2.76 -0.85
CA LYS A 294 10.00 -2.35 -0.80
C LYS A 294 10.16 -0.86 -0.49
N SER A 295 10.93 -0.58 0.55
CA SER A 295 11.41 0.74 0.89
C SER A 295 12.93 0.81 0.78
N THR A 296 13.43 1.76 -0.01
CA THR A 296 14.86 2.07 -0.12
C THR A 296 15.35 3.02 0.97
N SER A 297 14.45 3.45 1.86
CA SER A 297 14.72 4.39 2.95
C SER A 297 14.11 3.88 4.26
N THR A 298 13.82 4.78 5.19
CA THR A 298 13.08 4.47 6.41
C THR A 298 11.61 4.24 6.09
N LEU A 299 10.99 3.34 6.85
CA LEU A 299 9.56 3.07 6.80
C LEU A 299 8.97 3.36 8.18
N ALA A 300 7.83 4.06 8.22
CA ALA A 300 7.24 4.50 9.47
C ALA A 300 5.73 4.30 9.46
N ILE A 301 5.16 4.07 10.64
CA ILE A 301 3.76 4.35 10.93
C ILE A 301 3.81 5.54 11.87
N SER A 302 3.77 6.75 11.33
CA SER A 302 3.92 7.99 12.11
C SER A 302 2.60 8.69 12.36
N SER A 303 1.63 8.56 11.46
CA SER A 303 0.25 9.05 11.62
C SER A 303 -0.74 8.14 10.89
N GLY A 304 -1.91 7.94 11.49
CA GLY A 304 -2.87 6.92 11.06
C GLY A 304 -2.42 5.50 11.44
N ASP A 305 -3.35 4.54 11.33
CA ASP A 305 -3.07 3.12 11.54
C ASP A 305 -2.91 2.42 10.19
N LEU A 306 -2.05 1.41 10.13
CA LEU A 306 -1.86 0.61 8.92
C LEU A 306 -2.83 -0.56 8.93
N THR A 307 -3.57 -0.78 7.85
CA THR A 307 -4.40 -1.98 7.68
C THR A 307 -3.78 -2.93 6.67
N LEU A 308 -3.61 -4.20 7.04
CA LEU A 308 -3.26 -5.30 6.15
C LEU A 308 -4.54 -6.11 5.89
N ALA A 309 -5.03 -6.05 4.66
CA ALA A 309 -6.33 -6.61 4.28
C ALA A 309 -6.16 -7.73 3.27
N GLY A 310 -6.54 -8.95 3.65
CA GLY A 310 -6.43 -10.11 2.78
C GLY A 310 -6.87 -11.40 3.47
N PRO A 311 -6.93 -12.51 2.72
CA PRO A 311 -7.32 -13.81 3.25
C PRO A 311 -6.29 -14.36 4.25
N ALA A 312 -6.61 -15.46 4.93
CA ALA A 312 -5.73 -16.10 5.91
C ALA A 312 -4.39 -16.56 5.30
N GLU A 313 -4.39 -16.85 4.01
CA GLU A 313 -3.28 -17.30 3.18
C GLU A 313 -2.49 -16.12 2.60
N GLY A 314 -2.96 -14.90 2.79
CA GLY A 314 -2.26 -13.69 2.34
C GLY A 314 -0.91 -13.55 3.03
N VAL A 315 0.12 -13.21 2.26
CA VAL A 315 1.49 -12.97 2.73
C VAL A 315 1.88 -11.52 2.47
N TRP A 316 2.46 -10.88 3.49
CA TRP A 316 3.03 -9.54 3.41
C TRP A 316 4.50 -9.60 3.75
N ILE A 317 5.36 -9.14 2.84
CA ILE A 317 6.80 -9.02 3.09
C ILE A 317 7.20 -7.56 2.88
N PHE A 318 7.63 -6.89 3.93
CA PHE A 318 8.18 -5.54 3.88
C PHE A 318 9.70 -5.61 3.92
N GLN A 319 10.35 -5.17 2.85
CA GLN A 319 11.79 -4.94 2.78
C GLN A 319 12.07 -3.47 3.09
N VAL A 320 12.71 -3.19 4.22
CA VAL A 320 13.05 -1.84 4.66
C VAL A 320 14.56 -1.70 4.65
N ALA A 321 15.11 -0.86 3.77
CA ALA A 321 16.57 -0.70 3.67
C ALA A 321 17.19 -0.05 4.92
N SER A 322 16.43 0.79 5.63
CA SER A 322 16.87 1.51 6.83
C SER A 322 16.08 1.08 8.07
N THR A 323 15.58 2.04 8.86
CA THR A 323 14.85 1.80 10.10
C THR A 323 13.35 1.64 9.86
N LEU A 324 12.72 0.85 10.73
CA LEU A 324 11.27 0.74 10.86
C LEU A 324 10.84 1.41 12.17
N THR A 325 9.89 2.36 12.12
CA THR A 325 9.43 3.03 13.34
C THR A 325 7.91 3.12 13.44
N THR A 326 7.39 3.08 14.65
CA THR A 326 6.03 3.55 14.95
C THR A 326 6.07 4.70 15.95
N THR A 327 5.21 5.68 15.78
CA THR A 327 4.92 6.64 16.86
C THR A 327 4.03 5.99 17.92
N ALA A 328 3.74 6.71 19.01
CA ALA A 328 2.90 6.18 20.07
C ALA A 328 1.48 5.82 19.59
N ALA A 329 0.92 4.77 20.17
CA ALA A 329 -0.45 4.30 20.00
C ALA A 329 -0.85 3.95 18.55
N ARG A 330 0.11 3.73 17.65
CA ARG A 330 -0.17 3.24 16.30
C ARG A 330 -0.57 1.78 16.30
N LYS A 331 -1.35 1.38 15.31
CA LYS A 331 -1.74 -0.01 15.10
C LYS A 331 -1.34 -0.53 13.72
N VAL A 332 -1.00 -1.81 13.67
CA VAL A 332 -1.12 -2.63 12.46
C VAL A 332 -2.38 -3.48 12.63
N ILE A 333 -3.36 -3.28 11.75
CA ILE A 333 -4.68 -3.90 11.82
C ILE A 333 -4.73 -5.01 10.79
N LEU A 334 -5.09 -6.22 11.21
CA LEU A 334 -5.34 -7.34 10.29
C LEU A 334 -6.83 -7.40 9.98
N SER A 335 -7.19 -7.54 8.70
CA SER A 335 -8.58 -7.64 8.25
C SER A 335 -8.73 -8.63 7.10
N GLY A 336 -9.96 -9.10 6.86
CA GLY A 336 -10.25 -10.05 5.77
C GLY A 336 -9.79 -11.49 6.01
N GLY A 337 -9.31 -11.81 7.23
CA GLY A 337 -8.76 -13.12 7.59
C GLY A 337 -7.24 -13.13 7.73
N ALA A 338 -6.55 -12.04 7.40
CA ALA A 338 -5.10 -11.91 7.49
C ALA A 338 -4.56 -12.36 8.87
N LEU A 339 -3.44 -13.10 8.85
CA LEU A 339 -2.82 -13.68 10.04
C LEU A 339 -1.43 -13.10 10.28
N ALA A 340 -1.11 -12.74 11.53
CA ALA A 340 0.19 -12.17 11.89
C ALA A 340 1.37 -13.08 11.52
N LYS A 341 1.17 -14.41 11.53
CA LYS A 341 2.21 -15.38 11.12
C LYS A 341 2.69 -15.19 9.67
N ASN A 342 1.86 -14.59 8.81
CA ASN A 342 2.16 -14.36 7.39
C ASN A 342 2.64 -12.94 7.07
N VAL A 343 2.91 -12.12 8.09
CA VAL A 343 3.44 -10.76 7.94
C VAL A 343 4.92 -10.75 8.35
N PHE A 344 5.79 -10.28 7.47
CA PHE A 344 7.24 -10.26 7.67
C PHE A 344 7.79 -8.87 7.41
N TRP A 345 8.58 -8.38 8.36
CA TRP A 345 9.25 -7.08 8.32
C TRP A 345 10.76 -7.32 8.32
N GLN A 346 11.37 -7.36 7.14
CA GLN A 346 12.82 -7.38 7.00
C GLN A 346 13.33 -5.94 7.12
N VAL A 347 14.16 -5.69 8.14
CA VAL A 347 14.63 -4.33 8.48
C VAL A 347 16.15 -4.28 8.40
N GLY A 348 16.67 -3.45 7.49
CA GLY A 348 18.09 -3.32 7.17
C GLY A 348 18.95 -2.78 8.30
N THR A 349 18.32 -2.12 9.27
CA THR A 349 18.97 -1.63 10.49
C THR A 349 18.17 -2.06 11.72
N SER A 350 17.51 -1.11 12.38
CA SER A 350 16.79 -1.31 13.64
C SER A 350 15.30 -1.03 13.49
N ALA A 351 14.49 -1.67 14.34
CA ALA A 351 13.06 -1.36 14.48
C ALA A 351 12.76 -0.77 15.86
N THR A 352 11.91 0.26 15.92
CA THR A 352 11.45 0.87 17.17
C THR A 352 9.94 0.97 17.17
N LEU A 353 9.29 0.26 18.08
CA LEU A 353 7.86 0.39 18.32
C LEU A 353 7.61 1.45 19.40
N GLY A 354 6.83 2.47 19.08
CA GLY A 354 6.40 3.52 20.00
C GLY A 354 5.60 2.97 21.18
N THR A 355 5.44 3.80 22.22
CA THR A 355 4.68 3.41 23.40
C THR A 355 3.26 3.01 23.03
N THR A 356 2.72 1.96 23.65
CA THR A 356 1.36 1.45 23.41
C THR A 356 1.01 1.10 21.96
N THR A 357 2.01 0.94 21.08
CA THR A 357 1.78 0.43 19.72
C THR A 357 1.22 -1.00 19.79
N ASP A 358 0.23 -1.31 18.95
CA ASP A 358 -0.26 -2.67 18.71
C ASP A 358 0.24 -3.14 17.34
N PHE A 359 1.26 -3.99 17.34
CA PHE A 359 1.99 -4.39 16.15
C PHE A 359 1.76 -5.85 15.79
N GLN A 360 1.66 -6.12 14.48
CA GLN A 360 1.37 -7.45 13.95
C GLN A 360 2.49 -7.88 12.99
N GLY A 361 3.02 -9.09 13.20
CA GLY A 361 3.97 -9.72 12.30
C GLY A 361 5.36 -9.99 12.87
N ASN A 362 6.18 -10.64 12.06
CA ASN A 362 7.52 -11.07 12.42
C ASN A 362 8.54 -10.00 12.00
N ILE A 363 9.23 -9.39 12.97
CA ILE A 363 10.29 -8.41 12.73
C ILE A 363 11.62 -9.15 12.67
N LEU A 364 12.29 -9.07 11.52
CA LEU A 364 13.63 -9.60 11.25
C LEU A 364 14.56 -8.41 11.02
N ALA A 365 15.17 -7.90 12.08
CA ALA A 365 16.07 -6.75 12.01
C ALA A 365 17.53 -7.18 11.95
N ASP A 366 18.35 -6.46 11.18
CA ASP A 366 19.79 -6.71 11.17
C ASP A 366 20.45 -6.27 12.49
N GLN A 367 20.06 -5.09 12.98
CA GLN A 367 20.57 -4.47 14.20
C GLN A 367 19.59 -4.68 15.36
N SER A 368 19.08 -3.63 16.00
CA SER A 368 18.32 -3.76 17.25
C SER A 368 16.81 -3.66 17.06
N ILE A 369 16.05 -4.26 17.97
CA ILE A 369 14.60 -4.05 18.09
C ILE A 369 14.29 -3.48 19.46
N THR A 370 13.57 -2.37 19.51
CA THR A 370 13.10 -1.74 20.75
C THR A 370 11.58 -1.70 20.78
N LEU A 371 10.99 -2.26 21.81
CA LEU A 371 9.58 -2.08 22.14
C LEU A 371 9.51 -1.12 23.32
N ASN A 372 9.01 0.09 23.09
CA ASN A 372 8.82 1.05 24.17
C ASN A 372 7.64 0.65 25.07
N THR A 373 7.50 1.36 26.20
CA THR A 373 6.55 1.05 27.27
C THR A 373 5.17 0.66 26.75
N GLY A 374 4.72 -0.54 27.12
CA GLY A 374 3.35 -1.00 26.85
C GLY A 374 3.05 -1.33 25.39
N ALA A 375 4.04 -1.31 24.49
CA ALA A 375 3.84 -1.84 23.14
C ALA A 375 3.48 -3.34 23.19
N VAL A 376 2.59 -3.75 22.31
CA VAL A 376 2.12 -5.13 22.12
C VAL A 376 2.60 -5.61 20.76
N LEU A 377 3.19 -6.81 20.73
CA LEU A 377 3.61 -7.47 19.49
C LEU A 377 2.95 -8.84 19.40
N ASN A 378 2.01 -8.99 18.48
CA ASN A 378 1.54 -10.31 18.04
C ASN A 378 2.40 -10.73 16.85
N GLY A 379 3.46 -11.47 17.14
CA GLY A 379 4.60 -11.56 16.23
C GLY A 379 5.86 -12.11 16.88
N ARG A 380 6.99 -11.73 16.29
CA ARG A 380 8.33 -12.11 16.76
C ARG A 380 9.27 -10.92 16.66
N ALA A 381 10.15 -10.74 17.64
CA ALA A 381 11.25 -9.77 17.58
C ALA A 381 12.58 -10.51 17.43
N LEU A 382 13.06 -10.62 16.19
CA LEU A 382 14.22 -11.40 15.82
C LEU A 382 15.32 -10.46 15.28
N THR A 383 16.44 -10.36 15.98
CA THR A 383 17.59 -9.58 15.53
C THR A 383 18.75 -10.47 15.09
N ARG A 384 19.46 -10.08 14.03
CA ARG A 384 20.68 -10.79 13.61
C ARG A 384 21.86 -10.47 14.51
N ILE A 385 22.15 -9.17 14.71
CA ILE A 385 23.37 -8.72 15.38
C ILE A 385 23.05 -7.98 16.68
N GLY A 386 22.05 -7.09 16.65
CA GLY A 386 21.79 -6.17 17.75
C GLY A 386 21.00 -6.75 18.92
N ALA A 387 20.54 -5.84 19.77
CA ALA A 387 19.86 -6.15 21.01
C ALA A 387 18.34 -6.16 20.83
N VAL A 388 17.64 -6.79 21.77
CA VAL A 388 16.19 -6.58 21.97
C VAL A 388 15.99 -5.86 23.30
N SER A 389 15.35 -4.68 23.25
CA SER A 389 14.98 -3.90 24.43
C SER A 389 13.47 -3.88 24.62
N LEU A 390 13.03 -4.15 25.84
CA LEU A 390 11.62 -4.31 26.23
C LEU A 390 11.32 -3.41 27.44
N ASP A 391 10.11 -2.87 27.48
CA ASP A 391 9.55 -2.17 28.62
C ASP A 391 8.04 -2.47 28.75
N SER A 392 7.69 -3.27 29.77
CA SER A 392 6.31 -3.58 30.15
C SER A 392 5.44 -4.04 28.95
N ASN A 393 5.99 -4.89 28.09
CA ASN A 393 5.38 -5.28 26.82
C ASN A 393 4.58 -6.59 26.92
N THR A 394 3.71 -6.82 25.95
CA THR A 394 3.18 -8.16 25.68
C THR A 394 3.67 -8.62 24.32
N VAL A 395 4.42 -9.71 24.27
CA VAL A 395 4.91 -10.32 23.02
C VAL A 395 4.31 -11.72 22.91
N THR A 396 3.47 -11.95 21.90
CA THR A 396 2.80 -13.24 21.70
C THR A 396 3.24 -13.83 20.38
N LYS A 397 3.89 -14.99 20.42
CA LYS A 397 4.26 -15.72 19.21
C LYS A 397 2.99 -16.21 18.49
N PRO A 398 2.82 -15.94 17.18
CA PRO A 398 1.69 -16.47 16.43
C PRO A 398 1.68 -18.01 16.43
N ALA A 399 0.48 -18.59 16.49
CA ALA A 399 0.28 -20.02 16.31
C ALA A 399 0.78 -20.48 14.92
N PRO A 400 1.19 -21.76 14.77
CA PRO A 400 1.65 -22.32 13.50
C PRO A 400 0.68 -22.13 12.34
#